data_AF-A0A7X1TLS2-F1
#
_entry.id   AF-A0A7X1TLS2-F1
#
_cell.length_a   1.000
_cell.length_b   1.000
_cell.length_c   1.000
_cell.angle_alpha   90.00
_cell.angle_beta   90.00
_cell.angle_gamma   90.00
#
_symmetry.space_group_name_H-M   'P 1'
#
loop_
_entity.id
_entity.type
_entity.pdbx_description
1 polymer ?
#
loop_
_entity_poly.entity_id
_entity_poly.type
_entity_poly.pdbx_seq_one_letter_code
_entity_poly.pdbx_strand_id
1 'polypeptide(L)'
;MNIDANKLREIAERATPGRWKWWTSNSAKRLTAGRGPDGSVLHATMVRRDYAEVAFGAAAVDPISAVVPTTVLALLDQVEKLHRENAQLSALVNIPELHDFAKAVALATSCLKCCGFRVTAI
;
A
#
# COMPACT_ATOMS: atom_id res chain seq x y z
N MET A 1 1.44 15.11 -1.50
CA MET A 1 2.53 14.28 -0.94
C MET A 1 2.96 13.33 -2.05
N ASN A 2 4.19 13.45 -2.55
CA ASN A 2 4.71 12.54 -3.58
C ASN A 2 5.30 11.33 -2.86
N ILE A 3 4.73 10.14 -3.06
CA ILE A 3 5.24 8.91 -2.46
C ILE A 3 6.28 8.34 -3.42
N ASP A 4 7.53 8.21 -2.95
CA ASP A 4 8.57 7.53 -3.72
C ASP A 4 8.37 6.01 -3.68
N ALA A 5 7.54 5.51 -4.60
CA ALA A 5 7.17 4.11 -4.69
C ALA A 5 8.38 3.20 -4.98
N ASN A 6 9.36 3.68 -5.75
CA ASN A 6 10.57 2.93 -6.05
C ASN A 6 11.41 2.73 -4.79
N LYS A 7 11.56 3.78 -3.99
CA LYS A 7 12.29 3.69 -2.73
C LYS A 7 11.59 2.77 -1.73
N LEU A 8 10.26 2.84 -1.65
CA LEU A 8 9.48 1.95 -0.80
C LEU A 8 9.61 0.48 -1.22
N ARG A 9 9.60 0.21 -2.53
CA ARG A 9 9.82 -1.14 -3.06
C ARG A 9 11.20 -1.66 -2.71
N GLU A 10 12.26 -0.87 -2.95
CA GLU A 10 13.65 -1.22 -2.62
C GLU A 10 13.80 -1.59 -1.13
N ILE A 11 13.19 -0.79 -0.24
CA ILE A 11 13.23 -1.03 1.20
C ILE A 11 12.49 -2.32 1.56
N ALA A 12 11.29 -2.53 0.99
CA ALA A 12 10.48 -3.70 1.28
C ALA A 12 11.09 -5.01 0.74
N GLU A 13 11.78 -4.97 -0.40
CA GLU A 13 12.50 -6.13 -0.97
C GLU A 13 13.74 -6.52 -0.15
N ARG A 14 14.44 -5.53 0.44
CA ARG A 14 15.60 -5.79 1.31
C ARG A 14 15.22 -6.24 2.71
N ALA A 15 14.00 -5.93 3.15
CA ALA A 15 13.52 -6.29 4.47
C ALA A 15 13.36 -7.82 4.61
N THR A 16 13.61 -8.35 5.80
CA THR A 16 13.40 -9.79 6.06
C THR A 16 11.94 -10.17 5.75
N PRO A 17 11.69 -11.10 4.82
CA PRO A 17 10.32 -11.46 4.41
C PRO A 17 9.51 -12.06 5.55
N GLY A 18 8.19 -11.90 5.49
CA GLY A 18 7.25 -12.49 6.44
C GLY A 18 6.75 -11.53 7.51
N ARG A 19 5.81 -12.02 8.35
CA ARG A 19 5.27 -11.23 9.45
C ARG A 19 6.26 -11.24 10.61
N TRP A 20 6.66 -10.05 11.04
CA TRP A 20 7.54 -9.91 12.18
C TRP A 20 6.78 -10.09 13.50
N LYS A 21 7.44 -10.71 14.48
CA LYS A 21 6.91 -10.92 15.81
C LYS A 21 8.00 -10.69 16.85
N TRP A 22 7.65 -10.01 17.93
CA TRP A 22 8.50 -9.89 19.10
C TRP A 22 8.53 -11.20 19.87
N TRP A 23 9.73 -11.66 20.19
CA TRP A 23 9.99 -12.80 21.05
C TRP A 23 10.78 -12.33 22.27
N THR A 24 10.40 -12.85 23.44
CA THR A 24 11.01 -12.49 24.73
C THR A 24 11.40 -13.74 25.51
N SER A 25 12.66 -13.82 25.93
CA SER A 25 13.13 -14.82 26.91
C SER A 25 14.21 -14.21 27.79
N ASN A 26 14.19 -14.50 29.09
CA ASN A 26 15.12 -13.94 30.09
C ASN A 26 15.29 -12.41 29.94
N SER A 27 14.17 -11.70 29.77
CA SER A 27 14.12 -10.24 29.56
C SER A 27 14.78 -9.71 28.27
N ALA A 28 15.34 -10.57 27.41
CA ALA A 28 15.89 -10.18 26.12
C ALA A 28 14.80 -10.14 25.05
N LYS A 29 14.61 -8.97 24.41
CA LYS A 29 13.72 -8.79 23.26
C LYS A 29 14.43 -9.11 21.95
N ARG A 30 13.75 -9.86 21.07
CA ARG A 30 14.23 -10.24 19.73
C ARG A 30 13.10 -10.04 18.72
N LEU A 31 13.43 -9.67 17.48
CA LEU A 31 12.48 -9.58 16.39
C LEU A 31 12.73 -10.73 15.41
N THR A 32 11.69 -11.51 15.12
CA THR A 32 11.76 -12.70 14.26
C THR A 32 10.68 -12.65 13.18
N ALA A 33 10.99 -13.13 11.97
CA ALA A 33 10.02 -13.24 10.87
C ALA A 33 9.52 -14.69 10.64
N GLY A 34 9.93 -15.64 11.48
CA GLY A 34 9.67 -17.08 11.27
C GLY A 34 9.57 -17.89 12.56
N ARG A 35 9.56 -19.22 12.44
CA ARG A 35 9.59 -20.12 13.60
C ARG A 35 10.98 -20.16 14.21
N GLY A 36 11.08 -19.73 15.46
CA GLY A 36 12.28 -19.86 16.27
C GLY A 36 12.78 -18.51 16.80
N PRO A 37 13.63 -18.55 17.84
CA PRO A 37 14.12 -17.36 18.55
C PRO A 37 15.18 -16.56 17.77
N ASP A 38 15.70 -17.11 16.68
CA ASP A 38 16.81 -16.53 15.90
C ASP A 38 16.39 -16.12 14.48
N GLY A 39 15.10 -15.84 14.25
CA GLY A 39 14.53 -15.56 12.91
C GLY A 39 14.91 -14.21 12.29
N SER A 40 16.19 -13.85 12.42
CA SER A 40 17.01 -13.07 11.50
C SER A 40 16.57 -11.64 11.18
N VAL A 41 15.63 -11.05 11.93
CA VAL A 41 15.31 -9.62 11.80
C VAL A 41 16.19 -8.79 12.73
N LEU A 42 16.10 -8.99 14.05
CA LEU A 42 16.96 -8.31 15.04
C LEU A 42 17.31 -9.27 16.19
N HIS A 43 18.61 -9.44 16.43
CA HIS A 43 19.14 -10.27 17.51
C HIS A 43 19.72 -9.40 18.62
N ALA A 44 19.35 -9.67 19.89
CA ALA A 44 19.97 -9.03 21.04
C ALA A 44 21.33 -9.67 21.32
N THR A 45 22.42 -8.91 21.20
CA THR A 45 23.78 -9.37 21.54
C THR A 45 24.17 -8.88 22.94
N MET A 46 24.88 -9.71 23.71
CA MET A 46 25.35 -9.30 25.03
C MET A 46 26.50 -8.30 24.89
N VAL A 47 26.32 -7.08 25.41
CA VAL A 47 27.39 -6.06 25.43
C VAL A 47 28.26 -6.16 26.69
N ARG A 48 27.79 -6.81 27.77
CA ARG A 48 28.53 -7.24 28.98
C ARG A 48 27.63 -8.12 29.86
N ARG A 49 28.21 -8.75 30.90
CA ARG A 49 27.73 -9.92 31.67
C ARG A 49 26.27 -9.93 32.20
N ASP A 50 25.50 -8.86 32.10
CA ASP A 50 24.28 -8.75 32.91
C ASP A 50 22.98 -8.58 32.10
N TYR A 51 22.97 -8.02 30.87
CA TYR A 51 21.75 -7.95 30.03
C TYR A 51 22.05 -7.91 28.52
N ALA A 52 21.29 -8.67 27.71
CA ALA A 52 21.19 -8.51 26.26
C ALA A 52 19.80 -7.94 25.94
N GLU A 53 19.71 -6.70 25.48
CA GLU A 53 18.46 -6.13 25.01
C GLU A 53 18.69 -5.22 23.80
N VAL A 54 17.79 -5.31 22.82
CA VAL A 54 17.60 -4.22 21.84
C VAL A 54 16.72 -3.18 22.52
N ALA A 55 17.29 -2.02 22.89
CA ALA A 55 16.54 -0.95 23.54
C ALA A 55 15.79 -0.10 22.51
N PHE A 56 14.48 0.06 22.69
CA PHE A 56 13.62 0.94 21.90
C PHE A 56 12.48 1.44 22.78
N GLY A 57 11.96 2.63 22.48
CA GLY A 57 10.81 3.18 23.20
C GLY A 57 9.59 2.27 23.07
N ALA A 58 8.77 2.15 24.12
CA ALA A 58 7.58 1.30 24.13
C ALA A 58 6.63 1.58 22.94
N ALA A 59 6.53 2.85 22.53
CA ALA A 59 5.74 3.28 21.38
C ALA A 59 6.20 2.69 20.02
N ALA A 60 7.44 2.19 19.92
CA ALA A 60 7.98 1.64 18.68
C ALA A 60 7.72 0.13 18.52
N VAL A 61 7.33 -0.57 19.59
CA VAL A 61 7.14 -2.03 19.61
C VAL A 61 6.10 -2.46 18.56
N ASP A 62 4.88 -1.96 18.70
CA ASP A 62 3.76 -2.39 17.86
C ASP A 62 3.93 -1.94 16.41
N PRO A 63 4.28 -0.67 16.10
CA PRO A 63 4.44 -0.22 14.72
C PRO A 63 5.48 -1.02 13.93
N ILE A 64 6.63 -1.35 14.54
CA ILE A 64 7.69 -2.10 13.86
C ILE A 64 7.18 -3.50 13.48
N SER A 65 6.49 -4.19 14.40
CA SER A 65 5.97 -5.54 14.12
C SER A 65 4.72 -5.58 13.23
N ALA A 66 4.00 -4.46 13.13
CA ALA A 66 2.83 -4.33 12.27
C ALA A 66 3.19 -4.27 10.78
N VAL A 67 4.41 -3.81 10.44
CA VAL A 67 4.88 -3.77 9.07
C VAL A 67 5.15 -5.19 8.58
N VAL A 68 4.45 -5.58 7.52
CA VAL A 68 4.66 -6.84 6.81
C VAL A 68 5.19 -6.50 5.42
N PRO A 69 6.51 -6.67 5.16
CA PRO A 69 7.12 -6.23 3.90
C PRO A 69 6.45 -6.81 2.64
N THR A 70 6.02 -8.07 2.71
CA THR A 70 5.29 -8.71 1.59
C THR A 70 3.93 -8.08 1.32
N THR A 71 3.26 -7.58 2.35
CA THR A 71 2.01 -6.82 2.19
C THR A 71 2.27 -5.46 1.55
N VAL A 72 3.37 -4.79 1.91
CA VAL A 72 3.76 -3.52 1.27
C VAL A 72 4.02 -3.71 -0.22
N LEU A 73 4.76 -4.76 -0.60
CA LEU A 73 5.01 -5.08 -2.02
C LEU A 73 3.71 -5.36 -2.78
N ALA A 74 2.80 -6.16 -2.21
CA ALA A 74 1.51 -6.44 -2.83
C ALA A 74 0.66 -5.16 -3.01
N LEU A 75 0.70 -4.23 -2.05
CA LEU A 75 0.02 -2.94 -2.17
C LEU A 75 0.63 -2.08 -3.27
N LEU A 76 1.96 -2.06 -3.41
CA LEU A 76 2.64 -1.34 -4.48
C LEU A 76 2.29 -1.90 -5.86
N ASP A 77 2.20 -3.23 -6.00
CA ASP A 77 1.76 -3.88 -7.25
C ASP A 77 0.32 -3.48 -7.62
N GLN A 78 -0.58 -3.42 -6.63
CA GLN A 78 -1.96 -2.98 -6.84
C GLN A 78 -2.04 -1.52 -7.26
N VAL A 79 -1.28 -0.63 -6.62
CA VAL A 79 -1.22 0.79 -6.97
C VAL A 79 -0.71 0.97 -8.40
N GLU A 80 0.35 0.26 -8.79
CA GLU A 80 0.88 0.32 -10.15
C GLU A 80 -0.13 -0.19 -11.20
N LYS A 81 -0.86 -1.26 -10.88
CA LYS A 81 -1.94 -1.77 -11.73
C LYS A 81 -3.05 -0.71 -11.88
N LEU A 82 -3.52 -0.13 -10.79
CA LEU A 82 -4.56 0.90 -10.81
C LEU A 82 -4.12 2.16 -11.57
N HIS A 83 -2.85 2.55 -11.45
CA HIS A 83 -2.30 3.66 -12.24
C HIS A 83 -2.31 3.37 -13.74
N ARG A 84 -1.96 2.15 -14.15
CA ARG A 84 -2.03 1.74 -15.56
C ARG A 84 -3.47 1.74 -16.08
N GLU A 85 -4.39 1.16 -15.33
CA GLU A 85 -5.82 1.14 -15.69
C GLU A 85 -6.39 2.56 -15.77
N ASN A 86 -6.05 3.43 -14.82
CA ASN A 86 -6.50 4.82 -14.82
C ASN A 86 -5.90 5.61 -16.00
N ALA A 87 -4.64 5.37 -16.37
CA ALA A 87 -4.03 5.98 -17.55
C ALA A 87 -4.73 5.53 -18.84
N GLN A 88 -5.10 4.25 -18.95
CA GLN A 88 -5.86 3.73 -20.09
C GLN A 88 -7.26 4.34 -20.17
N LEU A 89 -7.99 4.38 -19.05
CA LEU A 89 -9.32 5.01 -18.99
C LEU A 89 -9.25 6.50 -19.31
N SER A 90 -8.25 7.20 -18.77
CA SER A 90 -8.03 8.62 -19.07
C SER A 90 -7.75 8.85 -20.56
N ALA A 91 -6.99 7.96 -21.20
CA ALA A 91 -6.76 8.03 -22.64
C ALA A 91 -8.06 7.83 -23.45
N LEU A 92 -8.93 6.91 -23.03
CA LEU A 92 -10.23 6.66 -23.68
C LEU A 92 -11.21 7.82 -23.50
N VAL A 93 -11.27 8.43 -22.32
CA VAL A 93 -12.15 9.57 -22.03
C VAL A 93 -11.67 10.84 -22.73
N ASN A 94 -10.37 10.99 -22.92
CA ASN A 94 -9.77 12.12 -23.64
C ASN A 94 -9.81 11.98 -25.18
N ILE A 95 -10.49 10.96 -25.72
CA ILE A 95 -10.81 10.87 -27.14
C ILE A 95 -11.77 12.03 -27.47
N PRO A 96 -11.37 13.02 -28.30
CA PRO A 96 -12.19 14.19 -28.60
C PRO A 96 -13.59 13.82 -29.10
N GLU A 97 -13.68 12.77 -29.90
CA GLU A 97 -14.93 12.26 -30.48
C GLU A 97 -15.90 11.75 -29.40
N LEU A 98 -15.38 11.15 -28.33
CA LEU A 98 -16.18 10.60 -27.23
C LEU A 98 -16.65 11.70 -26.29
N HIS A 99 -15.82 12.71 -26.07
CA HIS A 99 -16.17 13.92 -25.33
C HIS A 99 -17.19 14.78 -26.09
N ASP A 100 -17.04 14.92 -27.41
CA ASP A 100 -17.98 15.64 -28.28
C ASP A 100 -19.31 14.89 -28.38
N PHE A 101 -19.29 13.56 -28.46
CA PHE A 101 -20.49 12.73 -28.38
C PHE A 101 -21.20 12.89 -27.03
N ALA A 102 -20.46 12.83 -25.91
CA ALA A 102 -21.04 13.01 -24.58
C ALA A 102 -21.67 14.40 -24.41
N LYS A 103 -21.03 15.45 -24.93
CA LYS A 103 -21.59 16.81 -24.98
C LYS A 103 -22.87 16.86 -25.81
N ALA A 104 -22.86 16.25 -27.01
CA ALA A 104 -24.02 16.23 -27.89
C ALA A 104 -25.21 15.51 -27.24
N VAL A 105 -24.99 14.38 -26.58
CA VAL A 105 -26.02 13.65 -25.83
C VAL A 105 -26.56 14.49 -24.66
N ALA A 106 -25.69 15.14 -23.88
CA ALA A 106 -26.11 16.00 -22.78
C ALA A 106 -26.96 17.19 -23.26
N LEU A 107 -26.56 17.82 -24.38
CA LEU A 107 -27.31 18.91 -25.02
C LEU A 107 -28.67 18.43 -25.54
N ALA A 108 -28.72 17.31 -26.26
CA ALA A 108 -29.97 16.73 -26.75
C ALA A 108 -30.92 16.38 -25.59
N THR A 109 -30.39 15.80 -24.50
CA THR A 109 -31.19 15.41 -23.33
C THR A 109 -31.73 16.63 -22.56
N SER A 110 -30.95 17.70 -22.44
CA SER A 110 -31.41 18.96 -21.83
C SER A 110 -32.46 19.65 -22.69
N CYS A 111 -32.31 19.63 -24.02
CA CYS A 111 -33.29 20.16 -24.96
C CYS A 111 -34.62 19.38 -24.87
N LEU A 112 -34.57 18.05 -24.84
CA LEU A 112 -35.75 17.19 -24.68
C LEU A 112 -36.49 17.46 -23.36
N LYS A 113 -35.75 17.64 -22.25
CA LYS A 113 -36.33 18.02 -20.96
C LYS A 113 -36.99 19.40 -20.97
N CYS A 114 -36.35 20.41 -21.58
CA CYS A 114 -36.94 21.74 -21.74
C CYS A 114 -38.21 21.73 -22.61
N CYS A 115 -38.25 20.86 -23.62
CA CYS A 115 -39.41 20.68 -24.51
C CYS A 115 -40.50 19.76 -23.93
N GLY A 116 -40.40 19.34 -22.66
CA GLY A 116 -41.42 18.52 -21.99
C GLY A 116 -41.43 17.04 -22.38
N PHE A 117 -40.45 16.56 -23.14
CA PHE A 117 -40.30 15.15 -23.48
C PHE A 117 -39.57 14.40 -22.37
N ARG A 118 -40.17 13.32 -21.85
CA ARG A 118 -39.51 12.39 -20.92
C ARG A 118 -38.67 11.38 -21.71
N VAL A 119 -37.36 11.37 -21.45
CA VAL A 119 -36.48 10.29 -21.90
C VAL A 119 -36.64 9.12 -20.94
N THR A 120 -37.27 8.04 -21.39
CA THR A 120 -37.34 6.77 -20.65
C THR A 120 -36.11 5.96 -21.03
N ALA A 121 -35.20 5.73 -20.08
CA ALA A 121 -34.07 4.83 -20.28
C ALA A 121 -34.60 3.37 -20.38
N ILE A 122 -34.09 2.61 -21.35
CA ILE A 122 -34.30 1.16 -21.48
C ILE A 122 -33.25 0.44 -20.65
#